data_AF-A0A7G8FK25-F1
#
_entry.id   AF-A0A7G8FK25-F1
#
_cell.length_a   1.000
_cell.length_b   1.000
_cell.length_c   1.000
_cell.angle_alpha   90.00
_cell.angle_beta   90.00
_cell.angle_gamma   90.00
#
_symmetry.space_group_name_H-M   'P 1'
#
loop_
_entity.id
_entity.type
_entity.pdbx_description
1 polymer ?
#
loop_
_entity_poly.entity_id
_entity_poly.type
_entity_poly.pdbx_seq_one_letter_code
_entity_poly.pdbx_strand_id
1 'polypeptide(L)'
;MGIVNAPPPSAWPPMGSGQLRPSRSLMVCLTCQHFQHTLAEAGVTQPACAHHQQRIPQGAHLTHRCHQWMQRLEKQIGWCPEGA
;
A
#
# COMPACT_ATOMS: atom_id res chain seq x y z
N MET A 1 7.28 25.74 -3.98
CA MET A 1 6.75 24.38 -4.21
C MET A 1 6.95 23.59 -2.93
N GLY A 2 5.95 23.58 -2.06
CA GLY A 2 6.03 22.87 -0.78
C GLY A 2 5.94 21.37 -1.06
N ILE A 3 7.00 20.64 -0.73
CA ILE A 3 6.87 19.22 -0.43
C ILE A 3 5.87 19.14 0.73
N VAL A 4 4.64 18.72 0.45
CA VAL A 4 3.73 18.34 1.53
C VAL A 4 4.45 17.19 2.24
N ASN A 5 4.92 17.46 3.45
CA ASN A 5 5.43 16.43 4.36
C ASN A 5 4.23 15.54 4.67
N ALA A 6 3.96 14.58 3.79
CA ALA A 6 3.03 13.53 4.09
C ALA A 6 3.59 12.83 5.33
N PRO A 7 2.79 12.66 6.40
CA PRO A 7 3.25 11.99 7.59
C PRO A 7 3.83 10.61 7.21
N PRO A 8 4.85 10.12 7.93
CA PRO A 8 5.40 8.80 7.66
C PRO A 8 4.27 7.77 7.72
N PRO A 9 4.29 6.71 6.90
CA PRO A 9 3.18 5.75 6.85
C PRO A 9 2.86 5.07 8.20
N SER A 10 3.82 5.07 9.14
CA SER A 10 3.63 4.66 10.52
C SER A 10 2.58 5.52 11.26
N ALA A 11 2.47 6.80 10.95
CA ALA A 11 1.55 7.75 11.59
C ALA A 11 0.15 7.81 10.92
N TRP A 12 -0.06 7.08 9.82
CA TRP A 12 -1.34 7.10 9.10
C TRP A 12 -2.47 6.44 9.88
N PRO A 13 -3.72 6.95 9.81
CA PRO A 13 -4.85 6.28 10.44
C PRO A 13 -5.09 4.88 9.85
N PRO A 14 -5.68 3.95 10.62
CA PRO A 14 -6.11 2.68 10.07
C PRO A 14 -7.18 2.91 9.00
N MET A 15 -7.17 2.09 7.95
CA MET A 15 -8.15 2.14 6.88
C MET A 15 -9.54 1.73 7.41
N GLY A 16 -10.57 2.50 7.04
CA GLY A 16 -11.94 2.27 7.50
C GLY A 16 -12.58 1.04 6.84
N SER A 17 -13.59 0.48 7.52
CA SER A 17 -14.49 -0.52 6.95
C SER A 17 -15.17 0.06 5.70
N GLY A 18 -15.03 -0.63 4.56
CA GLY A 18 -15.61 -0.19 3.29
C GLY A 18 -14.68 0.58 2.36
N GLN A 19 -13.43 0.87 2.74
CA GLN A 19 -12.40 1.37 1.80
C GLN A 19 -11.61 0.23 1.12
N LEU A 20 -11.75 -0.99 1.62
CA LEU A 20 -11.22 -2.22 1.05
C LEU A 20 -12.36 -3.05 0.48
N ARG A 21 -12.15 -3.59 -0.73
CA ARG A 21 -13.07 -4.52 -1.38
C ARG A 21 -12.41 -5.90 -1.43
N PRO A 22 -13.14 -6.98 -1.08
CA PRO A 22 -12.61 -8.33 -1.20
C PRO A 22 -12.24 -8.63 -2.66
N SER A 23 -11.17 -9.39 -2.83
CA SER A 23 -10.65 -9.81 -4.12
C SER A 23 -10.47 -11.33 -4.15
N ARG A 24 -10.87 -11.95 -5.25
CA ARG A 24 -10.74 -13.40 -5.49
C ARG A 24 -9.70 -13.70 -6.58
N SER A 25 -8.77 -12.78 -6.78
CA SER A 25 -7.75 -12.81 -7.84
C SER A 25 -6.43 -12.22 -7.34
N LEU A 26 -5.42 -12.14 -8.19
CA LEU A 26 -4.15 -11.48 -7.87
C LEU A 26 -4.25 -9.95 -7.77
N MET A 27 -5.43 -9.35 -8.04
CA MET A 27 -5.68 -7.92 -7.86
C MET A 27 -5.95 -7.62 -6.38
N VAL A 28 -4.89 -7.53 -5.58
CA VAL A 28 -4.92 -7.27 -4.14
C VAL A 28 -4.08 -6.03 -3.83
N CYS A 29 -4.20 -5.46 -2.64
CA CYS A 29 -3.41 -4.28 -2.28
C CYS A 29 -1.91 -4.54 -2.43
N LEU A 30 -1.40 -5.73 -2.10
CA LEU A 30 0.02 -6.07 -2.27
C LEU A 30 0.53 -5.83 -3.71
N THR A 31 -0.32 -6.03 -4.72
CA THR A 31 0.02 -5.86 -6.13
C THR A 31 -0.39 -4.49 -6.71
N CYS A 32 -0.86 -3.59 -5.85
CA CYS A 32 -1.25 -2.24 -6.22
C CYS A 32 -0.03 -1.30 -6.32
N GLN A 33 -0.03 -0.38 -7.29
CA GLN A 33 0.99 0.67 -7.41
C GLN A 33 1.07 1.58 -6.17
N HIS A 34 -0.05 1.74 -5.46
CA HIS A 34 -0.12 2.59 -4.26
C HIS A 34 0.26 1.86 -2.97
N PHE A 35 0.65 0.59 -3.05
CA PHE A 35 1.06 -0.17 -1.89
C PHE A 35 2.39 0.31 -1.37
N GLN A 36 2.44 0.59 -0.07
CA GLN A 36 3.66 0.85 0.66
C GLN A 36 3.70 -0.04 1.89
N HIS A 37 4.89 -0.22 2.43
CA HIS A 37 5.06 -0.87 3.72
C HIS A 37 6.06 -0.07 4.55
N THR A 38 5.87 -0.08 5.86
CA THR A 38 6.83 0.45 6.82
C THR A 38 7.12 -0.59 7.88
N LEU A 39 8.29 -0.51 8.49
CA LEU A 39 8.63 -1.34 9.64
C LEU A 39 8.19 -0.62 10.92
N ALA A 40 7.41 -1.30 11.75
CA ALA A 40 7.17 -0.87 13.13
C ALA A 40 8.42 -1.12 14.00
N GLU A 41 8.46 -0.51 15.18
CA GLU A 41 9.57 -0.63 16.15
C GLU A 41 9.89 -2.09 16.55
N ALA A 42 8.91 -2.99 16.46
CA ALA A 42 9.07 -4.42 16.72
C ALA A 42 9.49 -5.25 15.49
N GLY A 43 9.92 -4.62 14.38
CA GLY A 43 10.26 -5.30 13.12
C GLY A 43 9.05 -5.83 12.36
N VAL A 44 7.83 -5.46 12.76
CA VAL A 44 6.59 -5.89 12.11
C VAL A 44 6.32 -5.03 10.89
N THR A 45 6.18 -5.66 9.72
CA THR A 45 5.79 -4.97 8.49
C THR A 45 4.34 -4.48 8.59
N GLN A 46 4.17 -3.17 8.52
CA GLN A 46 2.89 -2.49 8.49
C GLN A 46 2.52 -2.13 7.04
N PRO A 47 1.55 -2.83 6.44
CA PRO A 47 1.10 -2.51 5.10
C PRO A 47 0.29 -1.21 5.11
N ALA A 48 0.49 -0.39 4.09
CA ALA A 48 -0.11 0.93 3.97
C ALA A 48 -0.49 1.25 2.51
N CYS A 49 -1.40 2.19 2.33
CA CYS A 49 -1.82 2.68 1.03
C CYS A 49 -1.47 4.16 0.90
N ALA A 50 -0.56 4.49 -0.02
CA ALA A 50 -0.10 5.86 -0.26
C ALA A 50 -1.20 6.79 -0.78
N HIS A 51 -2.10 6.24 -1.59
CA HIS A 51 -3.21 7.01 -2.17
C HIS A 51 -4.21 7.46 -1.10
N HIS A 52 -4.56 6.57 -0.18
CA HIS A 52 -5.48 6.87 0.91
C HIS A 52 -4.79 7.41 2.17
N GLN A 53 -3.45 7.40 2.21
CA GLN A 53 -2.63 7.71 3.39
C GLN A 53 -3.14 6.99 4.64
N GLN A 54 -3.37 5.69 4.51
CA GLN A 54 -3.98 4.84 5.54
C GLN A 54 -3.26 3.51 5.67
N ARG A 55 -3.22 2.99 6.90
CA ARG A 55 -2.68 1.65 7.19
C ARG A 55 -3.71 0.59 6.83
N ILE A 56 -3.28 -0.37 6.03
CA ILE A 56 -4.11 -1.52 5.66
C ILE A 56 -4.08 -2.49 6.84
N PRO A 57 -5.21 -3.09 7.24
CA PRO A 57 -5.21 -4.13 8.26
C PRO A 57 -4.28 -5.29 7.86
N GLN A 58 -3.59 -5.87 8.84
CA GLN A 58 -2.70 -7.00 8.60
C GLN A 58 -3.49 -8.16 7.95
N GLY A 59 -2.89 -8.81 6.95
CA GLY A 59 -3.53 -9.86 6.15
C GLY A 59 -4.54 -9.35 5.09
N ALA A 60 -5.23 -8.22 5.32
CA ALA A 60 -6.20 -7.69 4.35
C ALA A 60 -5.54 -7.30 3.01
N HIS A 61 -4.27 -6.89 3.03
CA HIS A 61 -3.54 -6.56 1.81
C HIS A 61 -3.31 -7.75 0.85
N LEU A 62 -3.53 -8.99 1.31
CA LEU A 62 -3.40 -10.23 0.53
C LEU A 62 -4.73 -10.74 -0.03
N THR A 63 -5.86 -10.23 0.48
CA THR A 63 -7.21 -10.72 0.14
C THR A 63 -8.14 -9.62 -0.34
N HIS A 64 -7.79 -8.36 -0.12
CA HIS A 64 -8.57 -7.19 -0.50
C HIS A 64 -7.76 -6.26 -1.39
N ARG A 65 -8.47 -5.40 -2.10
CA ARG A 65 -7.92 -4.28 -2.87
C ARG A 65 -8.56 -2.97 -2.42
N CYS A 66 -7.82 -1.87 -2.52
CA CYS A 66 -8.41 -0.54 -2.33
C CYS A 66 -9.33 -0.19 -3.51
N HIS A 67 -10.16 0.83 -3.34
CA HIS A 67 -11.07 1.30 -4.40
C HIS A 67 -10.30 1.83 -5.60
N GLN A 68 -9.17 2.49 -5.35
CA GLN A 68 -8.29 3.05 -6.37
C GLN A 68 -7.17 2.08 -6.76
N TRP A 69 -7.46 0.77 -6.80
CA TRP A 69 -6.45 -0.22 -7.17
C TRP A 69 -5.93 0.05 -8.58
N MET A 70 -4.61 0.05 -8.72
CA MET A 70 -3.91 0.26 -9.98
C MET A 70 -2.80 -0.78 -10.11
N GLN A 71 -2.66 -1.36 -11.30
CA GLN A 71 -1.59 -2.32 -11.56
C GLN A 71 -0.23 -1.68 -11.32
N ARG A 72 0.64 -2.38 -10.57
CA ARG A 72 2.02 -1.94 -10.34
C ARG A 72 2.81 -1.96 -11.65
N LEU A 73 3.19 -0.78 -12.12
CA LEU A 73 3.82 -0.57 -13.42
C LEU A 73 5.31 -0.96 -13.42
N GLU A 74 5.96 -1.10 -12.26
CA GLU A 74 7.34 -1.61 -12.16
C GLU A 74 7.52 -2.94 -12.93
N LYS A 75 6.49 -3.81 -12.96
CA LYS A 75 6.49 -5.05 -13.75
C LYS A 75 6.33 -4.84 -15.27
N GLN A 76 5.73 -3.73 -15.70
CA GLN A 76 5.52 -3.41 -17.12
C GLN A 76 6.66 -2.59 -17.73
N ILE A 77 7.33 -1.74 -16.94
CA ILE A 77 8.38 -0.82 -17.42
C ILE A 77 9.79 -1.39 -17.15
N GLY A 78 9.90 -2.56 -16.50
CA GLY A 78 11.20 -3.21 -16.20
C GLY A 78 12.05 -2.42 -15.21
N TRP A 79 11.45 -1.54 -14.42
CA TRP A 79 12.17 -0.66 -13.51
C TRP A 79 12.35 -1.33 -12.14
N CYS A 80 13.55 -1.86 -11.90
CA CYS A 80 14.01 -2.34 -10.59
C CYS A 80 15.02 -1.34 -10.02
N PRO A 81 14.65 -0.47 -9.07
CA PRO A 81 15.55 0.56 -8.54
C PRO A 81 16.73 0.01 -7.72
N GLU A 82 16.63 -1.24 -7.26
CA GLU A 82 17.66 -1.96 -6.52
C GLU A 82 18.72 -2.66 -7.40
N GLY A 83 18.61 -2.54 -8.73
CA GLY A 83 19.60 -3.04 -9.70
C GLY A 83 20.50 -1.96 -10.30
N ALA A 84 20.46 -0.73 -9.80
CA ALA A 84 21.28 0.40 -10.25
C ALA A 84 22.47 0.66 -9.32
#